data_AF-A0A5E4QGE8-F1
#
_entry.id   AF-A0A5E4QGE8-F1
#
_cell.length_a   1.000
_cell.length_b   1.000
_cell.length_c   1.000
_cell.angle_alpha   90.00
_cell.angle_beta   90.00
_cell.angle_gamma   90.00
#
_symmetry.space_group_name_H-M   'P 1'
#
loop_
_entity.id
_entity.type
_entity.pdbx_description
1 polymer ?
#
loop_
_entity_poly.entity_id
_entity_poly.type
_entity_poly.pdbx_seq_one_letter_code
_entity_poly.pdbx_strand_id
1 'polypeptide(L)'
;MYETGADHRRKMVVRNVAAVEPEWLPVYVPQLCSLGDPLSDPEPRYDERSGRVRCHFKGTFGKAAWELPLVEIDYPDRVERYKWFARFLLQGAVFPKLKKYASSLLSPPSTMIKSWAKLQPRTEVLLRALVSERCGTREQLRNVWEEKSKYLLEEYLQWVPESAHNDVTLYWPPL
;
A
#
# COMPACT_ATOMS: atom_id res chain seq x y z
N MET A 1 37.27 -1.51 -4.55
CA MET A 1 38.73 -1.29 -4.69
C MET A 1 39.02 -1.27 -6.19
N TYR A 2 39.29 -0.10 -6.76
CA TYR A 2 39.66 0.01 -8.18
C TYR A 2 41.13 0.41 -8.26
N GLU A 3 41.93 -0.42 -8.92
CA GLU A 3 43.34 -0.13 -9.18
C GLU A 3 43.46 0.71 -10.45
N THR A 4 43.96 1.94 -10.30
CA THR A 4 44.41 2.77 -11.41
C THR A 4 45.90 2.51 -11.62
N GLY A 5 46.26 1.91 -12.76
CA GLY A 5 47.65 1.82 -13.20
C GLY A 5 47.77 2.32 -14.64
N ALA A 6 48.83 3.10 -14.87
CA ALA A 6 49.12 3.88 -16.07
C ALA A 6 49.25 3.02 -17.34
N ASP A 7 48.25 3.09 -18.22
CA ASP A 7 48.46 2.87 -19.66
C ASP A 7 47.25 3.38 -20.46
N HIS A 8 47.48 4.06 -21.58
CA HIS A 8 46.45 4.71 -22.40
C HIS A 8 45.57 3.71 -23.18
N ARG A 9 45.66 2.41 -22.86
CA ARG A 9 44.92 1.28 -23.46
C ARG A 9 44.18 0.39 -22.46
N ARG A 10 44.12 0.74 -21.17
CA ARG A 10 43.37 -0.08 -20.19
C ARG A 10 41.87 0.19 -20.30
N LYS A 11 41.12 -0.80 -20.82
CA LYS A 11 39.66 -0.80 -20.73
C LYS A 11 39.25 -1.15 -19.30
N MET A 12 38.29 -0.40 -18.76
CA MET A 12 37.62 -0.79 -17.52
C MET A 12 36.76 -2.03 -17.81
N VAL A 13 37.00 -3.13 -17.09
CA VAL A 13 36.25 -4.38 -17.26
C VAL A 13 35.52 -4.69 -15.96
N VAL A 14 34.22 -4.96 -16.07
CA VAL A 14 33.41 -5.44 -14.95
C VAL A 14 33.48 -6.96 -14.92
N ARG A 15 33.82 -7.55 -13.77
CA ARG A 15 33.87 -9.00 -13.55
C ARG A 15 32.68 -9.42 -12.68
N ASN A 16 32.28 -10.70 -12.77
CA ASN A 16 31.14 -11.26 -12.05
C ASN A 16 29.81 -10.55 -12.37
N VAL A 17 29.55 -10.35 -13.66
CA VAL A 17 28.34 -9.67 -14.15
C VAL A 17 27.15 -10.63 -14.10
N ALA A 18 26.01 -10.15 -13.62
CA ALA A 18 24.72 -10.82 -13.70
C ALA A 18 23.75 -9.94 -14.51
N ALA A 19 22.86 -10.58 -15.27
CA ALA A 19 21.77 -9.87 -15.91
C ALA A 19 20.75 -9.40 -14.86
N VAL A 20 20.15 -8.23 -15.09
CA VAL A 20 19.11 -7.65 -14.25
C VAL A 20 18.02 -7.10 -15.14
N GLU A 21 16.79 -7.50 -14.85
CA GLU A 21 15.58 -6.97 -15.44
C GLU A 21 15.30 -5.56 -14.85
N PRO A 22 15.05 -4.53 -15.67
CA PRO A 22 14.87 -3.17 -15.17
C PRO A 22 13.75 -3.02 -14.11
N GLU A 23 12.69 -3.84 -14.21
CA GLU A 23 11.60 -3.91 -13.25
C GLU A 23 11.99 -4.35 -11.83
N TRP A 24 13.14 -4.99 -11.68
CA TRP A 24 13.66 -5.43 -10.40
C TRP A 24 14.28 -4.27 -9.61
N LEU A 25 14.79 -3.24 -10.29
CA LEU A 25 15.50 -2.14 -9.67
C LEU A 25 14.66 -1.41 -8.60
N PRO A 26 13.38 -1.08 -8.84
CA PRO A 26 12.57 -0.36 -7.86
C PRO A 26 12.14 -1.22 -6.68
N VAL A 27 12.21 -2.55 -6.83
CA VAL A 27 11.88 -3.52 -5.78
C VAL A 27 13.08 -3.77 -4.87
N TYR A 28 14.25 -4.04 -5.45
CA TYR A 28 15.42 -4.49 -4.71
C TYR A 28 16.41 -3.37 -4.35
N VAL A 29 16.43 -2.28 -5.14
CA VAL A 29 17.30 -1.11 -4.90
C VAL A 29 16.52 0.21 -5.01
N PRO A 30 15.39 0.37 -4.30
CA PRO A 30 14.56 1.58 -4.37
C PRO A 30 15.33 2.87 -4.02
N GLN A 31 16.36 2.78 -3.17
CA GLN A 31 17.22 3.91 -2.78
C GLN A 31 18.07 4.48 -3.92
N LEU A 32 18.25 3.73 -5.01
CA LEU A 32 18.93 4.18 -6.22
C LEU A 32 17.93 4.65 -7.30
N CYS A 33 16.63 4.54 -7.02
CA CYS A 33 15.57 4.94 -7.91
C CYS A 33 14.99 6.30 -7.47
N SER A 34 14.72 7.17 -8.43
CA SER A 34 13.92 8.37 -8.23
C SER A 34 12.49 8.08 -8.68
N LEU A 35 11.65 7.66 -7.73
CA LEU A 35 10.25 7.33 -7.99
C LEU A 35 9.37 8.55 -7.71
N GLY A 36 8.56 8.94 -8.70
CA GLY A 36 7.54 9.97 -8.53
C GLY A 36 6.37 9.47 -7.67
N ASP A 37 5.24 10.17 -7.77
CA ASP A 37 4.00 9.67 -7.15
C ASP A 37 3.43 8.48 -7.94
N PRO A 38 2.74 7.56 -7.25
CA PRO A 38 2.01 6.49 -7.91
C PRO A 38 1.05 7.02 -8.97
N LEU A 39 0.92 6.29 -10.07
CA LEU A 39 0.01 6.65 -11.15
C LEU A 39 -1.44 6.58 -10.68
N SER A 40 -2.26 7.48 -11.21
CA SER A 40 -3.71 7.43 -11.08
C SER A 40 -4.36 6.43 -12.04
N ASP A 41 -3.69 6.13 -13.15
CA ASP A 41 -4.14 5.16 -14.15
C ASP A 41 -2.92 4.32 -14.62
N PRO A 42 -2.91 3.00 -14.40
CA PRO A 42 -3.91 2.22 -13.66
C PRO A 42 -3.99 2.61 -12.17
N GLU A 43 -5.21 2.59 -11.61
CA GLU A 43 -5.40 2.83 -10.17
C GLU A 43 -4.65 1.77 -9.34
N PRO A 44 -4.17 2.15 -8.13
CA PRO A 44 -3.71 1.19 -7.14
C PRO A 44 -4.76 0.10 -6.89
N ARG A 45 -4.30 -1.15 -6.76
CA ARG A 45 -5.17 -2.32 -6.51
C ARG A 45 -4.74 -3.05 -5.25
N TYR A 46 -5.66 -3.79 -4.65
CA TYR A 46 -5.31 -4.75 -3.61
C TYR A 46 -4.93 -6.09 -4.24
N ASP A 47 -3.81 -6.66 -3.82
CA ASP A 47 -3.37 -7.98 -4.22
C ASP A 47 -3.72 -9.01 -3.15
N GLU A 48 -4.69 -9.87 -3.44
CA GLU A 48 -5.23 -10.84 -2.46
C GLU A 48 -4.19 -11.86 -1.99
N ARG A 49 -3.22 -12.19 -2.86
CA ARG A 49 -2.15 -13.15 -2.56
C ARG A 49 -1.18 -12.59 -1.53
N SER A 50 -0.60 -11.42 -1.80
CA SER A 50 0.35 -10.77 -0.88
C SER A 50 -0.34 -10.09 0.31
N GLY A 51 -1.62 -9.74 0.18
CA GLY A 51 -2.35 -8.97 1.17
C GLY A 51 -1.95 -7.49 1.22
N ARG A 52 -1.45 -6.95 0.10
CA ARG A 52 -0.83 -5.62 0.02
C ARG A 52 -1.51 -4.75 -1.03
N VAL A 53 -1.43 -3.43 -0.84
CA VAL A 53 -1.78 -2.48 -1.89
C VAL A 53 -0.62 -2.42 -2.89
N ARG A 54 -0.94 -2.54 -4.17
CA ARG A 54 -0.01 -2.46 -5.29
C ARG A 54 -0.28 -1.20 -6.09
N CYS A 55 0.77 -0.58 -6.62
CA CYS A 55 0.64 0.59 -7.48
C CYS A 55 1.69 0.58 -8.59
N HIS A 56 1.42 1.39 -9.61
CA HIS A 56 2.34 1.63 -10.72
C HIS A 56 2.99 2.99 -10.55
N PHE A 57 4.21 3.17 -11.06
CA PHE A 57 4.91 4.45 -11.03
C PHE A 57 5.72 4.63 -12.32
N LYS A 58 6.08 5.89 -12.56
CA LYS A 58 7.15 6.27 -13.48
C LYS A 58 8.33 6.75 -12.64
N GLY A 59 9.53 6.40 -13.06
CA GLY A 59 10.73 6.77 -12.33
C GLY A 59 11.98 6.58 -13.14
N THR A 60 13.10 6.97 -12.55
CA THR A 60 14.42 6.81 -13.14
C THR A 60 15.37 6.10 -12.18
N PHE A 61 16.45 5.54 -12.71
CA PHE A 61 17.48 4.84 -11.94
C PHE A 61 18.86 5.49 -12.10
N GLY A 62 19.54 5.66 -10.98
CA GLY A 62 20.93 6.09 -10.92
C GLY A 62 21.19 7.54 -11.35
N LYS A 63 22.47 7.93 -11.34
CA LYS A 63 22.91 9.31 -11.66
C LYS A 63 22.66 9.70 -13.11
N ALA A 64 22.59 8.71 -14.00
CA ALA A 64 22.32 8.91 -15.42
C ALA A 64 20.81 9.00 -15.73
N ALA A 65 19.95 8.89 -14.71
CA ALA A 65 18.50 8.99 -14.82
C ALA A 65 17.91 8.05 -15.89
N TRP A 66 18.34 6.79 -15.91
CA TRP A 66 17.80 5.80 -16.84
C TRP A 66 16.32 5.58 -16.57
N GLU A 67 15.47 5.74 -17.60
CA GLU A 67 14.04 5.54 -17.46
C GLU A 67 13.72 4.09 -17.10
N LEU A 68 12.89 3.94 -16.08
CA LEU A 68 12.39 2.64 -15.66
C LEU A 68 11.10 2.31 -16.44
N PRO A 69 10.90 1.03 -16.80
CA PRO A 69 9.63 0.61 -17.37
C PRO A 69 8.49 0.81 -16.37
N LEU A 70 7.27 0.86 -16.90
CA LEU A 70 6.07 0.89 -16.08
C LEU A 70 5.90 -0.45 -15.37
N VAL A 71 6.08 -0.45 -14.05
CA VAL A 71 6.06 -1.69 -13.27
C VAL A 71 5.17 -1.52 -12.05
N GLU A 72 4.55 -2.63 -11.66
CA GLU A 72 3.74 -2.69 -10.46
C GLU A 72 4.61 -3.11 -9.26
N ILE A 73 4.55 -2.34 -8.19
CA ILE A 73 5.25 -2.63 -6.92
C ILE A 73 4.31 -2.46 -5.73
N ASP A 74 4.80 -2.81 -4.55
CA ASP A 74 4.11 -2.50 -3.30
C ASP A 74 3.97 -0.99 -3.15
N TYR A 75 2.78 -0.55 -2.71
CA TYR A 75 2.56 0.85 -2.41
C TYR A 75 3.55 1.28 -1.32
N PRO A 76 4.35 2.34 -1.56
CA PRO A 76 5.33 2.81 -0.58
C PRO A 76 4.69 3.11 0.78
N ASP A 77 5.46 3.05 1.86
CA ASP A 77 4.98 3.41 3.20
C ASP A 77 4.76 4.92 3.34
N ARG A 78 3.63 5.38 2.78
CA ARG A 78 3.15 6.74 2.80
C ARG A 78 1.71 6.75 3.30
N VAL A 79 1.22 7.90 3.74
CA VAL A 79 -0.16 8.08 4.23
C VAL A 79 -1.19 7.58 3.21
N GLU A 80 -0.91 7.77 1.92
CA GLU A 80 -1.76 7.35 0.80
C GLU A 80 -1.98 5.83 0.76
N ARG A 81 -0.99 5.02 1.17
CA ARG A 81 -1.13 3.56 1.27
C ARG A 81 -2.28 3.20 2.22
N TYR A 82 -2.36 3.86 3.37
CA TYR A 82 -3.40 3.61 4.37
C TYR A 82 -4.78 4.05 3.88
N LYS A 83 -4.86 5.13 3.08
CA LYS A 83 -6.12 5.54 2.42
C LYS A 83 -6.62 4.47 1.45
N TRP A 84 -5.72 3.93 0.61
CA TRP A 84 -6.06 2.85 -0.31
C TRP A 84 -6.40 1.55 0.42
N PHE A 85 -5.61 1.18 1.43
CA PHE A 85 -5.88 0.01 2.25
C PHE A 85 -7.24 0.11 2.95
N ALA A 86 -7.58 1.27 3.51
CA ALA A 86 -8.90 1.53 4.10
C ALA A 86 -10.03 1.38 3.10
N ARG A 87 -9.88 1.90 1.88
CA ARG A 87 -10.86 1.69 0.79
C ARG A 87 -11.09 0.20 0.55
N PHE A 88 -10.03 -0.60 0.41
CA PHE A 88 -10.15 -2.03 0.15
C PHE A 88 -10.68 -2.82 1.37
N LEU A 89 -10.37 -2.37 2.58
CA LEU A 89 -10.90 -2.94 3.83
C LEU A 89 -12.42 -2.76 3.89
N LEU A 90 -12.91 -1.55 3.64
CA LEU A 90 -14.34 -1.23 3.63
C LEU A 90 -15.10 -1.98 2.53
N GLN A 91 -14.47 -2.21 1.38
CA GLN A 91 -15.02 -3.04 0.30
C GLN A 91 -15.09 -4.54 0.66
N GLY A 92 -14.46 -4.97 1.75
CA GLY A 92 -14.31 -6.37 2.11
C GLY A 92 -13.34 -7.16 1.23
N ALA A 93 -12.49 -6.46 0.45
CA ALA A 93 -11.45 -7.10 -0.35
C ALA A 93 -10.30 -7.63 0.52
N VAL A 94 -9.99 -6.93 1.62
CA VAL A 94 -8.96 -7.37 2.58
C VAL A 94 -9.45 -8.56 3.41
N PHE A 95 -10.67 -8.47 3.91
CA PHE A 95 -11.32 -9.47 4.75
C PHE A 95 -12.74 -9.78 4.21
N PRO A 96 -12.94 -10.94 3.55
CA PRO A 96 -14.20 -11.26 2.87
C PRO A 96 -15.45 -11.25 3.76
N LYS A 97 -15.31 -11.49 5.08
CA LYS A 97 -16.42 -11.41 6.04
C LYS A 97 -17.08 -10.03 6.09
N LEU A 98 -16.33 -8.96 5.76
CA LEU A 98 -16.85 -7.59 5.70
C LEU A 98 -17.63 -7.29 4.42
N LYS A 99 -17.51 -8.12 3.37
CA LYS A 99 -18.13 -7.89 2.07
C LYS A 99 -19.66 -7.77 2.15
N LYS A 100 -20.28 -8.45 3.13
CA LYS A 100 -21.73 -8.38 3.36
C LYS A 100 -22.23 -6.98 3.75
N TYR A 101 -21.38 -6.12 4.30
CA TYR A 101 -21.73 -4.75 4.68
C TYR A 101 -21.40 -3.72 3.61
N ALA A 102 -20.62 -4.08 2.58
CA ALA A 102 -20.07 -3.13 1.61
C ALA A 102 -21.16 -2.34 0.85
N SER A 103 -22.33 -2.95 0.61
CA SER A 103 -23.48 -2.31 -0.05
C SER A 103 -24.29 -1.39 0.85
N SER A 104 -24.16 -1.51 2.17
CA SER A 104 -24.91 -0.73 3.17
C SER A 104 -24.06 0.35 3.85
N LEU A 105 -22.82 0.57 3.39
CA LEU A 105 -21.97 1.59 3.98
C LEU A 105 -22.61 2.98 3.84
N LEU A 106 -22.53 3.76 4.92
CA LEU A 106 -23.08 5.12 5.00
C LEU A 106 -22.41 6.09 4.01
N SER A 107 -21.25 5.73 3.47
CA SER A 107 -20.59 6.44 2.38
C SER A 107 -19.76 5.47 1.54
N PRO A 108 -19.56 5.76 0.23
CA PRO A 108 -18.75 4.90 -0.62
C PRO A 108 -17.31 4.77 -0.12
N PRO A 109 -16.67 3.58 -0.19
CA PRO A 109 -15.26 3.40 0.17
C PRO A 109 -14.30 4.30 -0.61
N SER A 110 -14.66 4.68 -1.84
CA SER A 110 -13.88 5.61 -2.68
C SER A 110 -13.67 6.97 -2.02
N THR A 111 -14.50 7.33 -1.03
CA THR A 111 -14.35 8.58 -0.29
C THR A 111 -13.01 8.65 0.46
N MET A 112 -12.43 7.52 0.88
CA MET A 112 -11.12 7.49 1.55
C MET A 112 -9.97 8.10 0.73
N ILE A 113 -10.08 8.06 -0.61
CA ILE A 113 -9.00 8.50 -1.50
C ILE A 113 -9.27 9.86 -2.15
N LYS A 114 -10.38 10.53 -1.82
CA LYS A 114 -10.70 11.85 -2.37
C LYS A 114 -9.90 12.94 -1.68
N SER A 115 -9.59 14.03 -2.39
CA SER A 115 -8.85 15.18 -1.84
C SER A 115 -9.56 15.86 -0.67
N TRP A 116 -10.90 15.77 -0.62
CA TRP A 116 -11.75 16.30 0.43
C TRP A 116 -12.05 15.30 1.56
N ALA A 117 -11.50 14.07 1.52
CA ALA A 117 -11.76 13.02 2.51
C ALA A 117 -11.60 13.55 3.95
N LYS A 118 -10.52 14.32 4.20
CA LYS A 118 -10.19 14.94 5.49
C LYS A 118 -11.30 15.81 6.12
N LEU A 119 -12.30 16.23 5.35
CA LEU A 119 -13.44 16.99 5.87
C LEU A 119 -14.52 16.10 6.50
N GLN A 120 -14.46 14.78 6.26
CA GLN A 120 -15.37 13.80 6.85
C GLN A 120 -14.72 13.13 8.06
N PRO A 121 -15.22 13.37 9.29
CA PRO A 121 -14.63 12.85 10.52
C PRO A 121 -14.38 11.34 10.49
N ARG A 122 -15.34 10.59 9.91
CA ARG A 122 -15.27 9.15 9.76
C ARG A 122 -14.03 8.66 8.99
N THR A 123 -13.66 9.36 7.91
CA THR A 123 -12.48 8.97 7.13
C THR A 123 -11.20 9.23 7.90
N GLU A 124 -11.17 10.33 8.66
CA GLU A 124 -10.01 10.74 9.44
C GLU A 124 -9.79 9.80 10.62
N VAL A 125 -10.86 9.44 11.33
CA VAL A 125 -10.82 8.49 12.46
C VAL A 125 -10.26 7.14 12.02
N LEU A 126 -10.82 6.57 10.93
CA LEU A 126 -10.32 5.30 10.37
C LEU A 126 -8.86 5.41 9.89
N LEU A 127 -8.51 6.50 9.19
CA LEU A 127 -7.16 6.69 8.70
C LEU A 127 -6.15 6.84 9.84
N ARG A 128 -6.48 7.61 10.88
CA ARG A 128 -5.62 7.83 12.06
C ARG A 128 -5.35 6.53 12.79
N ALA A 129 -6.37 5.68 13.00
CA ALA A 129 -6.20 4.37 13.60
C ALA A 129 -5.22 3.52 12.77
N LEU A 130 -5.47 3.38 11.46
CA LEU A 130 -4.58 2.61 10.58
C LEU A 130 -3.13 3.11 10.58
N VAL A 131 -2.92 4.43 10.63
CA VAL A 131 -1.58 5.03 10.69
C VAL A 131 -0.92 4.81 12.05
N SER A 132 -1.66 4.87 13.18
CA SER A 132 -1.09 4.75 14.52
C SER A 132 -0.45 3.39 14.77
N GLU A 133 -1.06 2.32 14.25
CA GLU A 133 -0.51 0.95 14.33
C GLU A 133 0.21 0.52 13.05
N ARG A 134 0.45 1.45 12.10
CA ARG A 134 1.06 1.19 10.78
C ARG A 134 0.43 -0.02 10.05
N CYS A 135 -0.89 -0.16 10.15
CA CYS A 135 -1.66 -1.21 9.50
C CYS A 135 -1.94 -0.87 8.02
N GLY A 136 -1.02 -1.21 7.12
CA GLY A 136 -1.15 -1.01 5.68
C GLY A 136 -1.33 -2.29 4.85
N THR A 137 -1.40 -3.45 5.51
CA THR A 137 -1.48 -4.78 4.89
C THR A 137 -2.39 -5.70 5.70
N ARG A 138 -2.90 -6.76 5.06
CA ARG A 138 -3.74 -7.78 5.74
C ARG A 138 -3.03 -8.40 6.94
N GLU A 139 -1.76 -8.73 6.78
CA GLU A 139 -0.98 -9.38 7.83
C GLU A 139 -0.72 -8.43 9.01
N GLN A 140 -0.39 -7.16 8.75
CA GLN A 140 -0.23 -6.18 9.83
C GLN A 140 -1.52 -6.02 10.66
N LEU A 141 -2.66 -5.89 9.98
CA LEU A 141 -3.95 -5.75 10.69
C LEU A 141 -4.33 -7.04 11.44
N ARG A 142 -4.05 -8.22 10.87
CA ARG A 142 -4.22 -9.50 11.55
C ARG A 142 -3.40 -9.58 12.83
N ASN A 143 -2.11 -9.25 12.76
CA ASN A 143 -1.21 -9.30 13.92
C ASN A 143 -1.68 -8.36 15.03
N VAL A 144 -2.17 -7.16 14.68
CA VAL A 144 -2.74 -6.24 15.68
C VAL A 144 -4.00 -6.82 16.33
N TRP A 145 -4.82 -7.56 15.60
CA TRP A 145 -5.99 -8.24 16.19
C TRP A 145 -5.65 -9.42 17.10
N GLU A 146 -4.46 -10.02 16.97
CA GLU A 146 -3.99 -11.04 17.92
C GLU A 146 -3.77 -10.44 19.32
N GLU A 147 -3.28 -9.21 19.40
CA GLU A 147 -3.07 -8.50 20.66
C GLU A 147 -4.30 -7.70 21.12
N LYS A 148 -5.00 -7.07 20.17
CA LYS A 148 -6.11 -6.14 20.39
C LYS A 148 -7.29 -6.54 19.53
N SER A 149 -8.03 -7.57 19.94
CA SER A 149 -9.13 -8.14 19.15
C SER A 149 -10.21 -7.13 18.75
N LYS A 150 -10.43 -6.07 19.54
CA LYS A 150 -11.39 -4.99 19.25
C LYS A 150 -10.83 -3.80 18.47
N TYR A 151 -9.54 -3.82 18.12
CA TYR A 151 -8.93 -2.73 17.37
C TYR A 151 -9.68 -2.47 16.05
N LEU A 152 -9.87 -1.20 15.68
CA LEU A 152 -10.56 -0.76 14.46
C LEU A 152 -12.08 -1.02 14.45
N LEU A 153 -12.65 -1.62 15.51
CA LEU A 153 -14.10 -1.88 15.58
C LEU A 153 -14.89 -0.57 15.55
N GLU A 154 -14.62 0.34 16.49
CA GLU A 154 -15.34 1.61 16.63
C GLU A 154 -15.22 2.47 15.35
N GLU A 155 -14.03 2.48 14.76
CA GLU A 155 -13.76 3.19 13.52
C GLU A 155 -14.54 2.60 12.34
N TYR A 156 -14.67 1.27 12.27
CA TYR A 156 -15.48 0.58 11.25
C TYR A 156 -16.98 0.77 11.49
N LEU A 157 -17.45 0.76 12.74
CA LEU A 157 -18.85 0.98 13.09
C LEU A 157 -19.37 2.34 12.60
N GLN A 158 -18.51 3.36 12.55
CA GLN A 158 -18.89 4.65 11.97
C GLN A 158 -19.26 4.56 10.47
N TRP A 159 -18.83 3.53 9.74
CA TRP A 159 -19.12 3.33 8.32
C TRP A 159 -20.39 2.54 8.04
N VAL A 160 -20.93 1.82 9.01
CA VAL A 160 -22.15 1.01 8.86
C VAL A 160 -23.33 1.65 9.59
N PRO A 161 -24.58 1.39 9.16
CA PRO A 161 -25.76 1.85 9.89
C PRO A 161 -25.81 1.21 11.29
N GLU A 162 -26.40 1.93 12.26
CA GLU A 162 -26.52 1.46 13.65
C GLU A 162 -27.21 0.10 13.76
N SER A 163 -28.16 -0.21 12.87
CA SER A 163 -28.83 -1.51 12.80
C SER A 163 -27.87 -2.69 12.55
N ALA A 164 -26.70 -2.45 11.95
CA ALA A 164 -25.69 -3.46 11.71
C ALA A 164 -24.63 -3.54 12.84
N HIS A 165 -24.61 -2.62 13.80
CA HIS A 165 -23.53 -2.52 14.80
C HIS A 165 -23.41 -3.77 15.66
N ASN A 166 -24.53 -4.32 16.12
CA ASN A 166 -24.56 -5.55 16.92
C ASN A 166 -24.00 -6.74 16.14
N ASP A 167 -24.40 -6.88 14.87
CA ASP A 167 -23.94 -7.98 14.01
C ASP A 167 -22.44 -7.85 13.70
N VAL A 168 -21.94 -6.65 13.37
CA VAL A 168 -20.50 -6.39 13.17
C VAL A 168 -19.71 -6.72 14.43
N THR A 169 -20.15 -6.25 15.58
CA THR A 169 -19.48 -6.44 16.87
C THR A 169 -19.39 -7.92 17.24
N LEU A 170 -20.44 -8.70 16.97
CA LEU A 170 -20.50 -10.13 17.27
C LEU A 170 -19.46 -10.94 16.47
N TYR A 171 -19.19 -10.54 15.22
CA TYR A 171 -18.28 -11.26 14.32
C TYR A 171 -16.89 -10.60 14.21
N TRP A 172 -16.57 -9.68 15.12
CA TRP A 172 -15.27 -9.01 15.15
C TRP A 172 -14.23 -9.81 15.96
N PRO A 173 -12.98 -9.96 15.48
CA PRO A 173 -12.43 -9.47 14.22
C PRO A 173 -12.85 -10.33 13.01
N PRO A 174 -12.95 -9.74 11.80
CA PRO A 174 -13.45 -10.39 10.58
C PRO A 174 -12.38 -11.27 9.89
N LEU A 175 -11.64 -12.07 10.65
CA LEU A 175 -10.57 -12.96 10.18
C LEU A 175 -11.06 -14.14 9.35
#